data_AF-A0A7C2ZSP6-F1
#
_entry.id   AF-A0A7C2ZSP6-F1
#
_cell.length_a   1.000
_cell.length_b   1.000
_cell.length_c   1.000
_cell.angle_alpha   90.00
_cell.angle_beta   90.00
_cell.angle_gamma   90.00
#
_symmetry.space_group_name_H-M   'P 1'
#
loop_
_entity.id
_entity.type
_entity.pdbx_description
1 polymer ?
#
loop_
_entity_poly.entity_id
_entity_poly.type
_entity_poly.pdbx_seq_one_letter_code
_entity_poly.pdbx_strand_id
1 'polypeptide(L)' 'MRNDRMAIGYLEDATVRVGELKRLFEMKRFNVVIGEAQEGVELALKAALRWVGVEPAKVHDVSEILLGEQDRFPRFFRDE' A
#
# COMPACT_ATOMS: atom_id res chain seq x y z
N MET A 1 -3.61 14.93 14.80
CA MET A 1 -2.56 15.26 13.81
C MET A 1 -2.98 14.71 12.46
N ARG A 2 -2.74 15.44 11.37
CA ARG A 2 -3.35 15.17 10.06
C ARG A 2 -2.65 13.97 9.39
N ASN A 3 -3.16 12.76 9.62
CA ASN A 3 -2.64 11.49 9.08
C ASN A 3 -2.55 11.45 7.55
N ASP A 4 -3.20 12.41 6.87
CA ASP A 4 -3.16 12.61 5.44
C ASP A 4 -1.73 12.76 4.89
N ARG A 5 -0.83 13.48 5.60
CA ARG A 5 0.55 13.66 5.11
C ARG A 5 1.32 12.35 5.05
N MET A 6 1.15 11.50 6.06
CA MET A 6 1.79 10.19 6.11
C MET A 6 1.15 9.23 5.10
N ALA A 7 -0.17 9.29 4.94
CA ALA A 7 -0.87 8.52 3.91
C ALA A 7 -0.37 8.89 2.51
N ILE A 8 -0.24 10.19 2.21
CA ILE A 8 0.30 10.68 0.92
C ILE A 8 1.73 10.19 0.73
N GLY A 9 2.62 10.35 1.73
CA GLY A 9 4.01 9.90 1.61
C GLY A 9 4.12 8.39 1.34
N TYR A 10 3.32 7.57 2.01
CA TYR A 10 3.32 6.12 1.75
C TYR A 10 2.82 5.77 0.35
N LEU A 11 1.82 6.50 -0.15
CA LEU A 11 1.30 6.30 -1.50
C LEU A 11 2.30 6.76 -2.57
N GLU A 12 3.03 7.85 -2.33
CA GLU A 12 4.13 8.32 -3.19
C GLU A 12 5.24 7.25 -3.27
N ASP A 13 5.69 6.74 -2.13
CA ASP A 13 6.70 5.67 -2.08
C ASP A 13 6.23 4.39 -2.79
N ALA A 14 4.97 3.99 -2.57
CA ALA A 14 4.36 2.85 -3.27
C ALA A 14 4.36 3.06 -4.79
N THR A 15 4.00 4.26 -5.25
CA THR A 15 3.93 4.61 -6.67
C THR A 15 5.30 4.54 -7.33
N VAL A 16 6.35 5.04 -6.67
CA VAL A 16 7.74 4.97 -7.16
C VAL A 16 8.16 3.51 -7.33
N ARG A 17 7.92 2.67 -6.32
CA ARG A 17 8.29 1.25 -6.35
C ARG A 17 7.57 0.49 -7.47
N VAL A 18 6.26 0.66 -7.58
CA VAL A 18 5.46 0.01 -8.64
C VAL A 18 5.91 0.49 -10.03
N GLY A 19 6.26 1.76 -10.19
CA GLY A 19 6.75 2.33 -11.44
C GLY A 19 8.03 1.67 -11.97
N GLU A 20 8.91 1.22 -11.08
CA GLU A 20 10.18 0.58 -11.43
C GLU A 20 10.05 -0.91 -11.81
N LEU A 21 8.91 -1.56 -11.49
CA LEU A 21 8.75 -3.01 -11.66
C LEU A 21 8.95 -3.46 -13.10
N LYS A 22 8.45 -2.69 -14.07
CA LYS A 22 8.60 -3.03 -15.50
C LYS A 22 10.08 -3.08 -15.90
N ARG A 23 10.86 -2.07 -15.49
CA ARG A 23 12.30 -2.02 -15.78
C ARG A 23 13.05 -3.17 -15.11
N LEU A 24 12.73 -3.47 -13.85
CA LEU A 24 13.33 -4.60 -13.13
C LEU A 24 12.99 -5.95 -13.77
N PHE A 25 11.77 -6.09 -14.28
CA PHE A 25 11.32 -7.28 -15.00
C PHE A 25 12.06 -7.46 -16.32
N GLU A 26 12.22 -6.41 -17.13
CA GLU A 26 13.00 -6.41 -18.37
C GLU A 26 14.46 -6.79 -18.13
N MET A 27 15.03 -6.39 -17.00
CA MET A 27 16.37 -6.79 -16.54
C MET A 27 16.45 -8.22 -16.00
N LYS A 28 15.35 -8.99 -16.03
CA LYS A 28 15.22 -10.36 -15.48
C LYS A 28 15.56 -10.44 -13.98
N ARG A 29 15.39 -9.34 -13.24
CA ARG A 29 15.61 -9.27 -11.78
C ARG A 29 14.37 -9.74 -11.03
N PHE A 30 13.91 -10.95 -11.32
CA PHE A 30 12.60 -11.44 -10.85
C PHE A 30 12.44 -11.44 -9.33
N ASN A 31 13.50 -11.81 -8.58
CA ASN A 31 13.46 -11.76 -7.12
C ASN A 31 13.26 -10.35 -6.57
N VAL A 32 13.82 -9.34 -7.25
CA VAL A 32 13.65 -7.94 -6.88
C VAL A 32 12.25 -7.45 -7.25
N VAL A 33 11.73 -7.84 -8.43
CA VAL A 33 10.36 -7.50 -8.86
C VAL A 33 9.34 -7.96 -7.81
N ILE A 34 9.45 -9.20 -7.33
CA ILE A 34 8.51 -9.72 -6.33
C ILE A 34 8.60 -8.95 -5.01
N GLY A 35 9.81 -8.64 -4.53
CA GLY A 35 10.00 -7.87 -3.31
C GLY A 35 9.44 -6.45 -3.41
N GLU A 36 9.78 -5.73 -4.48
CA GLU A 36 9.28 -4.37 -4.72
C GLU A 36 7.77 -4.32 -4.92
N ALA A 37 7.19 -5.34 -5.56
CA ALA A 37 5.74 -5.45 -5.71
C ALA A 37 5.06 -5.66 -4.35
N GLN A 38 5.59 -6.55 -3.50
CA GLN A 38 5.05 -6.80 -2.17
C GLN A 38 5.14 -5.56 -1.28
N GLU A 39 6.31 -4.91 -1.23
CA GLU A 39 6.50 -3.68 -0.45
C GLU A 39 5.63 -2.53 -0.98
N GLY A 40 5.49 -2.40 -2.30
CA GLY A 40 4.63 -1.40 -2.94
C GLY A 40 3.15 -1.58 -2.55
N VAL A 41 2.65 -2.81 -2.61
CA VAL A 41 1.28 -3.13 -2.17
C VAL A 41 1.12 -2.86 -0.67
N GLU A 42 2.04 -3.30 0.17
CA GLU A 42 2.00 -3.06 1.62
C GLU A 42 1.92 -1.56 1.95
N LEU A 43 2.73 -0.73 1.30
CA LEU A 43 2.72 0.72 1.48
C LEU A 43 1.40 1.36 1.03
N ALA A 44 0.88 0.96 -0.13
CA ALA A 44 -0.39 1.46 -0.65
C ALA A 44 -1.56 1.13 0.30
N LEU A 45 -1.59 -0.09 0.83
CA LEU A 45 -2.60 -0.53 1.80
C LEU A 45 -2.48 0.21 3.14
N LYS A 46 -1.25 0.42 3.63
CA LYS A 46 -1.00 1.24 4.83
C LYS A 46 -1.39 2.71 4.62
N ALA A 47 -1.19 3.25 3.42
CA ALA A 47 -1.65 4.59 3.05
C ALA A 47 -3.18 4.68 3.13
N ALA A 48 -3.89 3.71 2.57
CA ALA A 48 -5.34 3.64 2.59
C ALA A 48 -5.90 3.61 4.04
N LEU A 49 -5.34 2.74 4.90
CA LEU A 49 -5.68 2.69 6.33
C LEU A 49 -5.44 4.02 7.03
N ARG A 50 -4.26 4.63 6.83
CA ARG A 50 -3.94 5.95 7.41
C ARG A 50 -4.89 7.03 6.94
N TRP A 51 -5.30 6.99 5.67
CA TRP A 51 -6.23 7.95 5.09
C TRP A 51 -7.61 7.90 5.76
N VAL A 52 -8.12 6.70 6.07
CA VAL A 52 -9.38 6.57 6.84
C VAL A 52 -9.21 6.84 8.33
N GLY A 53 -7.97 7.04 8.82
CA GLY A 53 -7.67 7.30 10.23
C GLY A 53 -7.41 6.04 11.06
N VAL A 54 -6.97 4.95 10.42
CA VAL A 54 -6.46 3.73 11.07
C VAL A 54 -4.93 3.74 11.02
N GLU A 55 -4.27 3.53 12.15
CA GLU A 55 -2.81 3.41 12.18
C GLU A 55 -2.39 1.94 12.32
N PRO A 56 -1.97 1.28 11.23
CA PRO A 56 -1.43 -0.07 11.28
C PRO A 56 0.00 -0.04 11.82
N ALA A 57 0.14 0.15 13.14
CA ALA A 57 1.45 0.16 13.77
C ALA A 57 2.05 -1.26 13.77
N LYS A 58 3.24 -1.43 13.17
CA LYS A 58 4.12 -2.60 13.33
C LYS A 58 3.64 -3.94 12.73
N VAL A 59 2.66 -3.92 11.83
CA VAL A 59 2.23 -5.12 11.10
C VAL A 59 2.60 -4.99 9.62
N HIS A 60 3.13 -6.06 9.03
CA HIS A 60 3.44 -6.14 7.60
C HIS A 60 2.19 -6.52 6.79
N ASP A 61 1.52 -7.59 7.21
CA ASP A 61 0.22 -7.96 6.64
C ASP A 61 -0.89 -7.12 7.27
N VAL A 62 -1.56 -6.32 6.44
CA VAL A 62 -2.65 -5.43 6.87
C VAL A 62 -4.00 -5.88 6.34
N SER A 63 -4.09 -7.08 5.75
CA SER A 63 -5.29 -7.61 5.09
C SER A 63 -6.46 -7.74 6.07
N GLU A 64 -6.23 -8.32 7.25
CA GLU A 64 -7.27 -8.45 8.29
C GLU A 64 -7.76 -7.09 8.79
N ILE A 65 -6.86 -6.11 8.90
CA ILE A 65 -7.19 -4.75 9.34
C ILE A 65 -8.06 -4.06 8.28
N LEU A 66 -7.72 -4.20 7.00
CA LEU A 66 -8.52 -3.67 5.91
C LEU A 66 -9.93 -4.25 5.88
N LEU A 67 -10.05 -5.57 6.05
CA LEU A 67 -11.36 -6.24 6.09
C LEU A 67 -12.17 -5.79 7.31
N GLY A 68 -11.54 -5.65 8.47
CA GLY A 68 -12.19 -5.17 9.69
C GLY A 68 -12.64 -3.71 9.61
N GLU A 69 -11.94 -2.88 8.84
CA GLU A 69 -12.19 -1.44 8.71
C GLU A 69 -12.87 -1.07 7.38
N GLN A 70 -13.32 -2.07 6.60
CA GLN A 70 -13.86 -1.90 5.24
C GLN A 70 -14.96 -0.82 5.17
N ASP A 71 -15.80 -0.69 6.20
CA ASP A 71 -16.92 0.24 6.23
C ASP A 71 -16.54 1.72 6.28
N ARG A 72 -15.27 2.01 6.60
CA ARG A 72 -14.73 3.38 6.58
C ARG A 72 -14.30 3.82 5.20
N PHE A 73 -14.22 2.89 4.25
CA PHE A 73 -13.83 3.19 2.89
C PHE A 73 -15.04 3.50 2.00
N PRO A 74 -14.85 4.31 0.94
CA PRO A 74 -15.86 4.48 -0.10
C PRO A 74 -16.28 3.14 -0.70
N ARG A 75 -17.53 3.03 -1.20
CA ARG A 75 -18.04 1.78 -1.80
C ARG A 75 -17.13 1.20 -2.87
N PHE A 76 -16.58 2.04 -3.75
CA PHE A 76 -15.68 1.59 -4.82
C PHE A 76 -14.44 0.85 -4.32
N PHE A 77 -14.00 1.09 -3.08
CA PHE A 77 -12.84 0.45 -2.48
C PHE A 77 -13.19 -0.88 -1.79
N ARG A 78 -14.47 -1.09 -1.46
CA ARG A 78 -14.96 -2.33 -0.83
C ARG A 78 -15.41 -3.39 -1.83
N ASP A 79 -15.84 -2.96 -3.02
CA ASP A 79 -16.60 -3.79 -3.95
C ASP A 79 -15.74 -4.42 -5.07
N GLU A 80 -14.40 -4.24 -5.05
CA GLU A 80 -13.41 -4.91 -5.91
C GLU A 80 -12.68 -6.04 -5.19
#